data_AF-A0A419S7M2-F1
#
_entry.id   AF-A0A419S7M2-F1
#
_cell.length_a   1.000
_cell.length_b   1.000
_cell.length_c   1.000
_cell.angle_alpha   90.00
_cell.angle_beta   90.00
_cell.angle_gamma   90.00
#
_symmetry.space_group_name_H-M   'P 1'
#
loop_
_entity.id
_entity.type
_entity.pdbx_description
1 polymer ?
#
loop_
_entity_poly.entity_id
_entity_poly.type
_entity_poly.pdbx_seq_one_letter_code
_entity_poly.pdbx_strand_id
1 'polypeptide(L)' 'MAKKVVATLKTGTGKEYSKVITSVKSAKTGAYSFKEMIAHNDHIKEAMVVAKESVTE' A
#
# COMPACT_ATOMS: atom_id res chain seq x y z
N MET A 1 -10.07 -23.21 40.92
CA MET A 1 -10.69 -23.05 39.58
C MET A 1 -9.84 -22.08 38.77
N ALA A 2 -9.10 -22.56 37.77
CA ALA A 2 -8.36 -21.67 36.88
C ALA A 2 -9.34 -21.08 35.87
N LYS A 3 -9.55 -19.76 35.90
CA LYS A 3 -10.37 -19.05 34.91
C LYS A 3 -9.63 -19.12 33.57
N LYS A 4 -10.05 -20.02 32.69
CA LYS A 4 -9.53 -20.13 31.33
C LYS A 4 -9.89 -18.85 30.58
N VAL A 5 -8.93 -17.93 30.47
CA VAL A 5 -9.05 -16.78 29.58
C VAL A 5 -8.78 -17.29 28.17
N VAL A 6 -9.84 -17.40 27.36
CA VAL A 6 -9.71 -17.62 25.93
C VAL A 6 -9.43 -16.25 25.31
N ALA A 7 -8.19 -16.05 24.87
CA ALA A 7 -7.82 -14.87 24.10
C ALA A 7 -8.60 -14.92 22.77
N THR A 8 -9.61 -14.07 22.63
CA THR A 8 -10.25 -13.85 21.34
C THR A 8 -9.20 -13.27 20.39
N LEU A 9 -8.77 -14.03 19.38
CA LEU A 9 -8.06 -13.45 18.24
C LEU A 9 -8.99 -12.38 17.67
N LYS A 10 -8.57 -11.11 17.69
CA LYS A 10 -9.25 -10.06 16.93
C LYS A 10 -9.09 -10.41 15.45
N THR A 11 -10.01 -11.21 14.91
CA THR A 11 -10.24 -11.36 13.47
C THR A 11 -11.00 -10.14 12.93
N GLY A 12 -10.80 -8.99 13.55
CA GLY A 12 -11.16 -7.72 12.95
C GLY A 12 -10.08 -7.45 11.93
N THR A 13 -10.50 -7.29 10.69
CA THR A 13 -9.73 -6.82 9.55
C THR A 13 -8.84 -5.64 10.00
N GLY A 14 -7.63 -5.97 10.44
CA GLY A 14 -6.72 -5.01 11.06
C GLY A 14 -6.29 -4.04 9.96
N LYS A 15 -6.43 -2.73 10.22
CA LYS A 15 -6.03 -1.59 9.37
C LYS A 15 -5.46 -2.06 8.02
N GLU A 16 -6.35 -2.28 7.06
CA GLU A 16 -6.03 -2.87 5.76
C GLU A 16 -5.23 -1.87 4.93
N TYR A 17 -3.92 -1.92 5.10
CA TYR A 17 -2.99 -1.17 4.27
C TYR A 17 -2.29 -2.11 3.31
N SER A 18 -2.33 -1.74 2.04
CA SER A 18 -1.56 -2.36 0.98
C SER A 18 -0.37 -1.50 0.62
N LYS A 19 0.77 -2.15 0.40
CA LYS A 19 1.94 -1.50 -0.20
C LYS A 19 1.74 -1.48 -1.72
N VAL A 20 1.56 -0.29 -2.28
CA VAL A 20 1.46 -0.06 -3.71
C VAL A 20 2.86 0.27 -4.23
N ILE A 21 3.38 -0.59 -5.11
CA ILE A 21 4.68 -0.40 -5.77
C ILE A 21 4.40 -0.04 -7.23
N THR A 22 4.76 1.17 -7.63
CA THR A 22 4.58 1.64 -9.01
C THR A 22 5.94 1.77 -9.69
N SER A 23 6.10 1.17 -10.87
CA SER A 23 7.26 1.39 -11.72
C SER A 23 7.03 2.63 -12.58
N VAL A 24 8.01 3.54 -12.58
CA VAL A 24 8.00 4.74 -13.41
C VAL A 24 9.19 4.72 -14.34
N LYS A 25 8.94 4.95 -15.63
CA LYS A 25 9.97 5.04 -16.65
C LYS A 25 10.51 6.46 -16.70
N SER A 26 11.82 6.61 -16.53
CA SER A 26 12.51 7.88 -16.74
C SER A 26 12.54 8.23 -18.23
N ALA A 27 12.00 9.41 -18.59
CA ALA A 27 12.04 9.91 -19.96
C ALA A 27 13.47 10.21 -20.44
N LYS A 28 14.37 10.56 -19.50
CA LYS A 28 15.74 10.99 -19.82
C LYS A 28 16.70 9.82 -20.10
N THR A 29 16.55 8.72 -19.39
CA THR A 29 17.49 7.58 -19.46
C THR A 29 16.83 6.26 -19.86
N GLY A 30 15.50 6.21 -19.94
CA GLY A 30 14.75 4.99 -20.25
C GLY A 30 14.73 3.95 -19.11
N ALA A 31 15.42 4.22 -18.00
CA ALA A 31 15.47 3.33 -16.84
C ALA A 31 14.14 3.34 -16.07
N TYR A 32 13.79 2.22 -15.43
CA TYR A 32 12.66 2.13 -14.53
C TYR A 32 13.11 2.38 -13.09
N SER A 33 12.40 3.26 -12.40
CA SER A 33 12.53 3.47 -10.96
C SER A 33 11.25 3.02 -10.26
N PHE A 34 11.37 2.45 -9.08
CA PHE A 34 10.22 1.99 -8.30
C PHE A 34 9.91 3.02 -7.21
N LYS A 35 8.64 3.41 -7.10
CA LYS A 35 8.13 4.27 -6.03
C LYS A 35 7.16 3.44 -5.18
N GLU A 36 7.40 3.43 -3.87
CA GLU A 36 6.60 2.69 -2.89
C GLU A 36 5.70 3.65 -2.11
N MET A 37 4.44 3.30 -1.93
CA MET A 37 3.49 4.03 -1.08
C MET A 37 2.63 3.03 -0.30
N ILE A 38 2.31 3.35 0.95
CA ILE A 38 1.37 2.59 1.76
C ILE A 38 0.01 3.28 1.66
N ALA A 39 -1.00 2.58 1.16
CA ALA A 39 -2.36 3.09 0.98
C ALA A 39 -3.38 2.16 1.63
N HIS A 40 -4.50 2.70 2.08
CA HIS A 40 -5.63 1.88 2.55
C HIS A 40 -6.23 1.10 1.37
N ASN A 41 -6.75 -0.10 1.62
CA ASN A 41 -7.28 -0.96 0.56
C ASN A 41 -8.34 -0.29 -0.33
N ASP A 42 -9.25 0.50 0.27
CA ASP A 42 -10.26 1.27 -0.47
C ASP A 42 -9.67 2.28 -1.47
N HIS A 43 -8.49 2.83 -1.18
CA HIS A 43 -7.89 3.92 -1.95
C HIS A 43 -6.70 3.46 -2.82
N ILE A 44 -6.50 2.16 -3.02
CA ILE A 44 -5.40 1.63 -3.84
C ILE A 44 -5.44 2.18 -5.27
N LYS A 45 -6.63 2.28 -5.87
CA LYS A 45 -6.80 2.78 -7.24
C LYS A 45 -6.38 4.24 -7.37
N GLU A 46 -6.77 5.07 -6.41
CA GLU A 46 -6.39 6.49 -6.37
C GLU A 46 -4.88 6.64 -6.10
N ALA A 47 -4.33 5.82 -5.19
CA ALA A 47 -2.90 5.80 -4.91
C ALA A 47 -2.04 5.44 -6.14
N MET A 48 -2.53 4.55 -7.03
CA MET A 48 -1.86 4.25 -8.29
C MET A 48 -1.88 5.43 -9.29
N VAL A 49 -2.95 6.23 -9.30
CA VAL A 49 -3.09 7.38 -10.21
C VAL A 49 -2.19 8.53 -9.76
N VAL A 50 -2.22 8.88 -8.46
CA VAL A 50 -1.35 9.91 -7.88
C VAL A 50 0.13 9.57 -8.06
N ALA A 51 0.50 8.30 -7.90
CA ALA A 51 1.87 7.85 -8.09
C ALA A 51 2.37 8.07 -9.54
N LYS A 52 1.48 7.97 -10.55
CA LYS A 52 1.83 8.22 -11.95
C LYS A 52 1.96 9.71 -12.29
N GLU A 53 1.15 10.57 -11.68
CA GLU A 53 1.11 12.01 -12.01
C GLU A 53 2.36 12.76 -11.52
N SER A 54 2.90 12.36 -10.36
CA SER A 54 4.10 12.96 -9.73
C SER A 54 5.44 12.84 -10.49
N VAL A 55 5.44 12.34 -11.73
CA VAL A 55 6.65 12.20 -12.57
C VAL A 55 6.50 12.92 -13.92
N THR A 56 5.44 13.70 -14.10
CA THR A 56 5.22 14.50 -15.32
C THR A 56 5.69 15.95 -15.19
N GLU A 57 6.40 16.30 -14.11
CA GLU A 57 7.11 17.57 -13.93
C GLU A 57 8.62 17.41 -14.20
#